data_AF-A0AAD1GW63-F1
#
_entry.id   AF-A0AAD1GW63-F1
#
_cell.length_a   1.000
_cell.length_b   1.000
_cell.length_c   1.000
_cell.angle_alpha   90.00
_cell.angle_beta   90.00
_cell.angle_gamma   90.00
#
_symmetry.space_group_name_H-M   'P 1'
#
loop_
_entity.id
_entity.type
_entity.pdbx_description
1 polymer ?
#
loop_
_entity_poly.entity_id
_entity_poly.type
_entity_poly.pdbx_seq_one_letter_code
_entity_poly.pdbx_strand_id
1 'polypeptide(L)'
;MVGLLINTVPVRARITGQTTVAELLEQLQHVHNDTLEHQHLALSDIHRATGHEQLFDTLFVYENYPIDTAALSGADGLAITEFTTREYNHYPLSVVAVPGRELVLRVEFDTEVFDAPGVEALTERLRRVLVAMTADPGRRLSMVDVLDEAERVRLDGWGNRVVLTRAAARPVSIPVVFAEQVARSPEAVAVTAVGGSMTYRELDAAANRLAHLLTGLGWVRVSGWGCCCPGRSRRLWRSWPS
;
A
#
# COMPACT_ATOMS: atom_id res chain seq x y z
N MET A 1 22.54 31.34 27.87
CA MET A 1 22.07 31.93 26.60
C MET A 1 20.55 31.87 26.63
N VAL A 2 19.84 32.94 26.30
CA VAL A 2 18.36 32.95 26.22
C VAL A 2 18.01 33.43 24.81
N GLY A 3 17.39 32.56 24.02
CA GLY A 3 17.04 32.78 22.62
C GLY A 3 16.39 31.53 22.01
N LEU A 4 15.71 31.68 20.87
CA LEU A 4 15.11 30.56 20.13
C LEU A 4 16.24 29.71 19.52
N LEU A 5 16.59 28.61 20.18
CA LEU A 5 17.70 27.72 19.80
C LEU A 5 17.19 26.43 19.12
N ILE A 6 15.89 26.33 18.88
CA ILE A 6 15.25 25.17 18.25
C ILE A 6 15.25 25.40 16.74
N ASN A 7 15.87 24.48 16.00
CA ASN A 7 15.85 24.48 14.54
C ASN A 7 15.17 23.21 14.02
N THR A 8 14.37 23.34 12.97
CA THR A 8 13.70 22.21 12.32
C THR A 8 14.51 21.77 11.11
N VAL A 9 15.03 20.54 11.16
CA VAL A 9 15.92 20.01 10.13
C VAL A 9 15.23 18.85 9.42
N PRO A 10 15.10 18.89 8.08
CA PRO A 10 14.53 17.79 7.32
C PRO A 10 15.39 16.52 7.44
N VAL A 11 14.77 15.39 7.73
CA VAL A 11 15.44 14.08 7.80
C VAL A 11 15.01 13.21 6.64
N ARG A 12 15.97 12.59 5.94
CA ARG A 12 15.70 11.67 4.83
C ARG A 12 16.12 10.24 5.17
N ALA A 13 15.14 9.40 5.49
CA ALA A 13 15.32 7.95 5.57
C ALA A 13 15.26 7.32 4.16
N ARG A 14 16.10 6.31 3.88
CA ARG A 14 16.04 5.54 2.63
C ARG A 14 15.75 4.08 2.98
N ILE A 15 14.53 3.63 2.70
CA ILE A 15 14.09 2.28 3.04
C ILE A 15 13.90 1.50 1.74
N THR A 16 14.50 0.32 1.66
CA THR A 16 14.30 -0.65 0.58
C THR A 16 13.63 -1.91 1.14
N GLY A 17 13.14 -2.79 0.25
CA GLY A 17 12.52 -4.06 0.69
C GLY A 17 13.46 -5.01 1.44
N GLN A 18 14.77 -4.77 1.42
CA GLN A 18 15.77 -5.57 2.14
C GLN A 18 16.32 -4.88 3.39
N THR A 19 16.04 -3.59 3.58
CA THR A 19 16.58 -2.80 4.69
C THR A 19 16.09 -3.35 6.04
N THR A 20 17.04 -3.61 6.93
CA THR A 20 16.80 -4.04 8.31
C THR A 20 16.61 -2.85 9.25
N VAL A 21 16.10 -3.13 10.44
CA VAL A 21 15.94 -2.10 11.50
C VAL A 21 17.30 -1.51 11.89
N ALA A 22 18.31 -2.37 12.10
CA ALA A 22 19.65 -1.94 12.46
C ALA A 22 20.28 -1.04 11.39
N GLU A 23 20.19 -1.43 10.11
CA GLU A 23 20.71 -0.61 8.99
C GLU A 23 20.02 0.74 8.88
N LEU A 24 18.70 0.81 9.12
CA LEU A 24 17.98 2.08 9.12
C LEU A 24 18.45 3.00 10.26
N LEU A 25 18.61 2.45 11.48
CA LEU A 25 19.08 3.23 12.63
C LEU A 25 20.51 3.73 12.42
N GLU A 26 21.40 2.88 11.89
CA GLU A 26 22.76 3.26 11.52
C GLU A 26 22.77 4.37 10.46
N GLN A 27 21.93 4.25 9.42
CA GLN A 27 21.76 5.30 8.42
C GLN A 27 21.30 6.62 9.04
N LEU A 28 20.29 6.59 9.91
CA LEU A 28 19.76 7.80 10.56
C LEU A 28 20.79 8.45 11.48
N GLN A 29 21.56 7.64 12.23
CA GLN A 29 22.63 8.13 13.08
C GLN A 29 23.75 8.79 12.28
N HIS A 30 24.18 8.17 11.17
CA HIS A 30 25.17 8.77 10.28
C HIS A 30 24.69 10.10 9.71
N VAL A 31 23.47 10.13 9.17
CA VAL A 31 22.89 11.37 8.62
C VAL A 31 22.77 12.45 9.70
N HIS A 32 22.36 12.08 10.91
CA HIS A 32 22.28 13.04 12.02
C HIS A 32 23.65 13.65 12.33
N ASN A 33 24.69 12.82 12.41
CA ASN A 33 26.06 13.26 12.69
C ASN A 33 26.60 14.21 11.60
N ASP A 34 26.40 13.88 10.33
CA ASP A 34 26.80 14.74 9.20
C ASP A 34 26.05 16.08 9.21
N THR A 35 24.84 16.09 9.77
CA THR A 35 24.00 17.28 9.82
C THR A 35 24.35 18.20 10.99
N LEU A 36 24.99 17.71 12.07
CA LEU A 36 25.30 18.49 13.28
C LEU A 36 26.00 19.82 12.96
N GLU A 37 26.99 19.81 12.07
CA GLU A 37 27.74 21.01 11.67
C GLU A 37 26.86 22.03 10.91
N HIS A 38 25.75 21.58 10.34
CA HIS A 38 24.83 22.34 9.49
C HIS A 38 23.51 22.71 10.18
N GLN A 39 23.29 22.30 11.44
CA GLN A 39 22.04 22.57 12.20
C GLN A 39 21.80 24.06 12.50
N HIS A 40 22.72 24.94 12.13
CA HIS A 40 22.56 26.39 12.24
C HIS A 40 21.80 27.02 11.06
N LEU A 41 21.59 26.27 9.96
CA LEU A 41 20.87 26.75 8.79
C LEU A 41 19.36 26.77 9.04
N ALA A 42 18.73 27.93 8.83
CA ALA A 42 17.29 28.06 8.98
C ALA A 42 16.54 27.25 7.90
N LEU A 43 15.39 26.69 8.26
CA LEU A 43 14.55 25.91 7.33
C LEU A 43 14.18 26.71 6.05
N SER A 44 13.97 28.02 6.16
CA SER A 44 13.73 28.90 5.00
C SER A 44 14.89 28.92 4.00
N ASP A 45 16.13 28.86 4.49
CA ASP A 45 17.31 28.79 3.62
C ASP A 45 17.41 27.44 2.92
N ILE A 46 17.03 26.36 3.61
CA ILE A 46 16.98 25.01 3.03
C ILE A 46 15.90 24.94 1.93
N HIS A 47 14.71 25.50 2.16
CA HIS A 47 13.68 25.61 1.11
C HIS A 47 14.18 26.39 -0.11
N ARG A 48 14.84 27.53 0.12
CA ARG A 48 15.38 28.35 -0.96
C ARG A 48 16.48 27.63 -1.76
N ALA A 49 17.36 26.89 -1.07
CA ALA A 49 18.45 26.15 -1.70
C ALA A 49 17.95 24.95 -2.51
N THR A 50 16.89 24.28 -2.04
CA THR A 50 16.33 23.09 -2.69
C THR A 50 15.29 23.42 -3.77
N GLY A 51 14.64 24.58 -3.68
CA GLY A 51 13.57 24.98 -4.59
C GLY A 51 12.26 24.20 -4.39
N HIS A 52 12.13 23.44 -3.30
CA HIS A 52 10.92 22.69 -2.98
C HIS A 52 9.98 23.50 -2.10
N GLU A 53 8.69 23.54 -2.47
CA GLU A 53 7.64 24.20 -1.66
C GLU A 53 7.39 23.46 -0.35
N GLN A 54 7.48 22.13 -0.36
CA GLN A 54 7.27 21.28 0.82
C GLN A 54 8.37 20.23 0.92
N LEU A 55 9.09 20.21 2.04
CA LEU A 55 10.19 19.27 2.30
C LEU A 55 9.74 18.06 3.13
N PHE A 56 8.77 18.27 4.01
CA PHE A 56 8.16 17.25 4.86
C PHE A 56 6.76 17.72 5.27
N ASP A 57 5.90 16.78 5.64
CA ASP A 57 4.53 16.98 6.10
C ASP A 57 4.34 16.59 7.57
N THR A 58 5.28 15.82 8.11
CA THR A 58 5.23 15.25 9.45
C THR A 58 6.39 15.76 10.28
N LEU A 59 6.08 16.31 11.46
CA LEU A 59 7.08 16.73 12.43
C LEU A 59 7.25 15.63 13.49
N PHE A 60 8.50 15.27 13.79
CA PHE A 60 8.82 14.41 14.93
C PHE A 60 9.70 15.17 15.90
N VAL A 61 9.26 15.27 17.15
CA VAL A 61 9.97 15.97 18.22
C VAL A 61 10.30 14.98 19.31
N TYR A 62 11.56 14.94 19.73
CA TYR A 62 11.99 14.17 20.91
C TYR A 62 12.33 15.14 22.04
N GLU A 63 11.44 15.25 23.03
CA GLU A 63 11.59 16.18 24.15
C GLU A 63 12.38 15.55 25.28
N ASN A 64 13.72 15.56 25.20
CA ASN A 64 14.58 15.05 26.26
C ASN A 64 14.75 16.00 27.45
N TYR A 65 13.81 16.92 27.67
CA TYR A 65 13.87 17.83 28.80
C TYR A 65 13.14 17.21 29.98
N PRO A 66 13.77 17.08 31.16
CA PRO A 66 13.01 16.82 32.37
C PRO A 66 12.20 18.07 32.65
N ILE A 67 10.95 18.11 32.19
CA ILE A 67 9.93 18.90 32.90
C ILE A 67 9.65 18.09 34.17
N ASP A 68 10.59 18.18 35.10
CA ASP A 68 10.45 17.57 36.40
C ASP A 68 9.37 18.38 37.14
N THR A 69 8.12 17.93 37.01
CA THR A 69 6.98 18.50 37.74
C THR A 69 7.21 18.42 39.25
N ALA A 70 8.06 17.49 39.72
CA ALA A 70 8.49 17.42 41.11
C ALA A 70 9.55 18.48 41.47
N ALA A 71 10.40 18.92 40.53
CA ALA A 71 11.33 20.04 40.74
C ALA A 71 10.64 21.41 40.69
N LEU A 72 9.53 21.53 39.95
CA LEU A 72 8.65 22.71 39.97
C LEU A 72 7.72 22.75 41.19
N SER A 73 7.61 21.63 41.92
CA SER A 73 6.96 21.55 43.23
C SER A 73 7.93 22.03 44.32
N GLY A 74 8.48 23.24 44.16
CA GLY A 74 9.33 23.89 45.15
C GLY A 74 8.51 24.50 46.29
N ALA A 75 8.72 23.99 47.51
CA ALA A 75 8.56 24.59 48.85
C ALA A 75 7.25 25.30 49.29
N ASP A 76 6.38 25.79 48.39
CA ASP A 76 5.26 26.69 48.73
C ASP A 76 3.86 26.10 48.49
N GLY A 77 3.73 24.77 48.39
CA GLY A 77 2.43 24.10 48.32
C GLY A 77 1.65 24.29 47.01
N LEU A 78 2.28 24.87 45.98
CA LEU A 78 1.73 24.94 44.63
C LEU A 78 2.18 23.73 43.82
N ALA A 79 1.25 22.85 43.47
CA ALA A 79 1.49 21.76 42.53
C ALA A 79 1.00 22.20 41.14
N ILE A 80 1.90 22.28 40.16
CA ILE A 80 1.51 22.42 38.76
C ILE A 80 1.05 21.03 38.30
N THR A 81 -0.27 20.82 38.27
CA THR A 81 -0.89 19.52 37.95
C THR A 81 -0.86 19.20 36.46
N GLU A 82 -0.71 20.20 35.60
CA GLU A 82 -0.79 20.02 34.14
C GLU A 82 -0.04 21.14 33.40
N PHE A 83 0.72 20.77 32.38
CA PHE A 83 1.39 21.71 31.47
C PHE A 83 0.80 21.53 30.07
N THR A 84 0.04 22.52 29.61
CA THR A 84 -0.53 22.53 28.27
C THR A 84 0.26 23.48 27.39
N THR A 85 1.25 22.96 26.68
CA THR A 85 1.83 23.66 25.52
C THR A 85 0.86 23.52 24.36
N ARG A 86 0.44 24.64 23.76
CA ARG A 86 -0.22 24.66 22.45
C ARG A 86 0.77 25.20 21.44
N GLU A 87 1.43 24.31 20.71
CA GLU A 87 2.19 24.70 19.52
C GLU A 87 1.23 24.69 18.32
N TYR A 88 1.04 25.85 17.69
CA TYR A 88 0.39 25.91 16.39
C TYR A 88 1.38 25.42 15.34
N ASN A 89 1.48 24.10 15.23
CA ASN A 89 2.29 23.46 14.20
C ASN A 89 1.54 23.57 12.87
N HIS A 90 2.18 24.15 11.86
CA HIS A 90 1.64 24.27 10.49
C HIS A 90 1.71 22.94 9.73
N TYR A 91 2.00 21.83 10.43
CA TYR A 91 2.18 20.50 9.88
C TYR A 91 0.92 19.67 10.16
N PRO A 92 0.35 18.99 9.15
CA PRO A 92 -0.85 18.17 9.32
C PRO A 92 -0.75 17.08 10.39
N LEU A 93 0.48 16.63 10.70
CA LEU A 93 0.75 15.64 11.73
C LEU A 93 2.05 15.97 12.47
N SER A 94 1.98 16.02 13.80
CA SER A 94 3.13 16.18 14.69
C SER A 94 3.13 15.09 15.75
N VAL A 95 4.28 14.44 15.94
CA VAL A 95 4.48 13.38 16.93
C VAL A 95 5.57 13.83 17.90
N VAL A 96 5.18 13.99 19.16
CA VAL A 96 6.07 14.37 20.25
C VAL A 96 6.33 13.15 21.13
N ALA A 97 7.59 12.71 21.18
CA ALA A 97 8.05 11.64 22.03
C ALA A 97 8.67 12.21 23.30
N VAL A 98 8.07 11.88 24.44
CA VAL A 98 8.53 12.30 25.77
C VAL A 98 9.09 11.07 26.50
N PRO A 99 10.39 11.04 26.81
CA PRO A 99 10.99 9.95 27.55
C PRO A 99 10.58 9.98 29.03
N GLY A 100 10.36 8.81 29.61
CA GLY A 100 10.01 8.63 31.01
C GLY A 100 10.20 7.18 31.43
N ARG A 101 9.52 6.74 32.50
CA ARG A 101 9.44 5.30 32.86
C ARG A 101 8.86 4.47 31.71
N GLU A 102 7.94 5.07 30.97
CA GLU A 102 7.40 4.59 29.72
C GLU A 102 7.56 5.71 28.69
N LEU A 103 7.73 5.35 27.41
CA LEU A 103 7.79 6.33 26.32
C LEU A 103 6.38 6.83 26.04
N VAL A 104 6.14 8.12 26.25
CA VAL A 104 4.85 8.76 25.94
C VAL A 104 4.93 9.36 24.54
N LEU A 105 3.97 9.01 23.69
CA LEU A 105 3.81 9.59 22.36
C LEU A 105 2.56 10.47 22.36
N ARG A 106 2.75 11.78 22.17
CA ARG A 106 1.66 12.73 21.95
C ARG A 106 1.55 12.99 20.46
N VAL A 107 0.35 12.83 19.91
CA VAL A 107 0.09 13.06 18.48
C VAL A 107 -0.86 14.24 18.35
N GLU A 108 -0.41 15.26 17.64
CA GLU A 108 -1.20 16.43 17.27
C GLU A 108 -1.45 16.36 15.76
N PHE A 109 -2.69 16.61 15.34
CA PHE A 109 -3.07 16.46 13.94
C PHE A 109 -4.09 17.51 13.53
N ASP A 110 -4.08 17.83 12.23
CA ASP A 110 -5.08 18.68 11.60
C ASP A 110 -6.37 17.89 11.36
N THR A 111 -7.46 18.32 12.00
CA THR A 111 -8.79 17.70 11.88
C THR A 111 -9.45 17.87 10.51
N GLU A 112 -8.95 18.77 9.67
CA GLU A 112 -9.40 18.90 8.27
C GLU A 112 -8.82 17.79 7.38
N VAL A 113 -7.68 17.23 7.76
CA VAL A 113 -6.96 16.19 7.00
C VAL A 113 -7.18 14.80 7.61
N PHE A 114 -7.18 14.70 8.94
CA PHE A 114 -7.25 13.44 9.67
C PHE A 114 -8.46 13.38 10.61
N ASP A 115 -9.08 12.21 10.69
CA ASP A 115 -10.09 11.90 11.70
C ASP A 115 -9.45 11.22 12.92
N ALA A 116 -10.05 11.42 14.10
CA ALA A 116 -9.54 10.84 15.34
C ALA A 116 -9.38 9.30 15.28
N PRO A 117 -10.36 8.52 14.75
CA PRO A 117 -10.20 7.07 14.61
C PRO A 117 -9.04 6.67 13.69
N GLY A 118 -8.77 7.45 12.64
CA GLY A 118 -7.64 7.23 11.73
C GLY A 118 -6.30 7.44 12.43
N VAL A 119 -6.17 8.50 13.23
CA VAL A 119 -4.95 8.79 14.00
C VAL A 119 -4.72 7.78 15.11
N GLU A 120 -5.78 7.31 15.78
CA GLU A 120 -5.71 6.21 16.75
C GLU A 120 -5.17 4.92 16.08
N ALA A 121 -5.70 4.57 14.90
CA ALA A 121 -5.21 3.43 14.14
C ALA A 121 -3.74 3.61 13.72
N LEU A 122 -3.34 4.81 13.27
CA LEU A 122 -1.94 5.12 12.94
C LEU A 122 -1.01 5.01 14.15
N THR A 123 -1.45 5.47 15.32
CA THR A 123 -0.68 5.42 16.57
C THR A 123 -0.48 3.97 17.03
N GLU A 124 -1.51 3.14 16.95
CA GLU A 124 -1.43 1.73 17.29
C GLU A 124 -0.54 0.95 16.31
N ARG A 125 -0.59 1.30 15.01
CA ARG A 125 0.33 0.78 14.00
C ARG A 125 1.79 1.17 14.28
N LEU A 126 2.04 2.44 14.63
CA LEU A 126 3.36 2.92 15.04
C LEU A 126 3.87 2.14 16.26
N ARG A 127 3.02 1.92 17.27
CA ARG A 127 3.36 1.11 18.45
C ARG A 127 3.80 -0.30 18.06
N ARG A 128 3.09 -0.98 17.16
CA ARG A 128 3.49 -2.33 16.69
C ARG A 128 4.81 -2.33 15.96
N VAL A 129 5.08 -1.32 15.14
CA VAL A 129 6.36 -1.15 14.47
C VAL A 129 7.48 -0.99 15.49
N LEU A 130 7.31 -0.13 16.50
CA LEU A 130 8.31 0.06 17.55
C LEU A 130 8.57 -1.22 18.37
N VAL A 131 7.52 -1.97 18.71
CA VAL A 131 7.64 -3.26 19.39
C VAL A 131 8.38 -4.28 18.51
N ALA A 132 8.06 -4.35 17.22
CA ALA A 132 8.74 -5.26 16.29
C ALA A 132 10.22 -4.89 16.08
N MET A 133 10.52 -3.59 16.00
CA MET A 133 11.88 -3.07 15.87
C MET A 133 12.76 -3.40 17.08
N THR A 134 12.19 -3.31 18.29
CA THR A 134 12.91 -3.60 19.54
C THR A 134 13.07 -5.09 19.81
N ALA A 135 12.15 -5.93 19.32
CA ALA A 135 12.22 -7.38 19.48
C ALA A 135 13.30 -8.05 18.61
N ASP A 136 13.49 -7.58 17.38
CA ASP A 136 14.51 -8.13 16.46
C ASP A 136 15.07 -7.03 15.53
N PRO A 137 16.21 -6.40 15.90
CA PRO A 137 16.86 -5.39 15.07
C PRO A 137 17.42 -5.93 13.74
N GLY A 138 17.64 -7.24 13.62
CA GLY A 138 18.10 -7.88 12.38
C GLY A 138 16.99 -8.13 11.38
N ARG A 139 15.73 -7.95 11.78
CA ARG A 139 14.56 -8.14 10.93
C ARG A 139 14.50 -7.09 9.83
N ARG A 140 14.00 -7.50 8.66
CA ARG A 140 13.66 -6.59 7.56
C ARG A 140 12.42 -5.79 7.90
N LEU A 141 12.45 -4.49 7.65
CA LEU A 141 11.31 -3.59 7.87
C LEU A 141 10.08 -4.00 7.04
N SER A 142 10.31 -4.54 5.84
CA SER A 142 9.24 -5.04 4.95
C SER A 142 8.49 -6.27 5.50
N MET A 143 9.03 -6.95 6.52
CA MET A 143 8.41 -8.12 7.15
C MET A 143 7.66 -7.78 8.44
N VAL A 144 7.63 -6.50 8.83
CA VAL A 144 6.87 -6.05 10.00
C VAL A 144 5.40 -6.03 9.62
N ASP A 145 4.60 -6.84 10.31
CA ASP A 145 3.15 -6.79 10.17
C ASP A 145 2.61 -5.61 10.98
N VAL A 146 2.07 -4.62 10.26
CA VAL A 146 1.57 -3.38 10.83
C VAL A 146 0.07 -3.49 11.12
N LEU A 147 -0.64 -4.36 10.40
CA LEU A 147 -2.10 -4.44 10.45
C LEU A 147 -2.58 -5.15 11.71
N ASP A 148 -3.76 -4.76 12.18
CA ASP A 148 -4.45 -5.49 13.24
C ASP A 148 -5.27 -6.65 12.68
N GLU A 149 -5.81 -7.47 13.59
CA GLU A 149 -6.63 -8.62 13.18
C GLU A 149 -7.95 -8.21 12.52
N ALA A 150 -8.59 -7.14 12.98
CA ALA A 150 -9.82 -6.64 12.40
C ALA A 150 -9.61 -6.06 10.99
N GLU A 151 -8.48 -5.39 10.76
CA GLU A 151 -8.02 -4.89 9.47
C GLU A 151 -7.71 -6.05 8.51
N ARG A 152 -7.04 -7.10 8.99
CA ARG A 152 -6.83 -8.33 8.21
C ARG A 152 -8.15 -8.96 7.79
N VAL A 153 -9.10 -9.11 8.72
CA VAL A 153 -10.44 -9.65 8.42
C VAL A 153 -11.17 -8.80 7.38
N ARG A 154 -11.09 -7.47 7.49
CA ARG A 154 -11.68 -6.55 6.50
C ARG A 154 -11.04 -6.70 5.12
N LEU A 155 -9.71 -6.77 5.06
CA LEU A 155 -8.98 -6.97 3.80
C LEU A 155 -9.30 -8.33 3.18
N ASP A 156 -9.42 -9.37 3.98
CA ASP A 156 -9.82 -10.70 3.52
C ASP A 156 -11.25 -10.70 2.95
N GLY A 157 -12.15 -9.92 3.55
CA GLY A 157 -13.49 -9.65 3.02
C GLY A 157 -13.47 -8.94 1.67
N TRP A 158 -12.74 -7.81 1.56
CA TRP A 158 -12.61 -7.07 0.30
C TRP A 158 -11.93 -7.88 -0.80
N GLY A 159 -10.91 -8.65 -0.43
CA GLY A 159 -10.17 -9.52 -1.34
C GLY A 159 -10.95 -10.77 -1.76
N ASN A 160 -12.17 -10.97 -1.27
CA ASN A 160 -12.95 -12.20 -1.45
C ASN A 160 -12.09 -13.45 -1.20
N ARG A 161 -11.26 -13.41 -0.15
CA ARG A 161 -10.23 -14.44 0.09
C ARG A 161 -10.83 -15.83 0.18
N VAL A 162 -12.03 -15.94 0.73
CA VAL A 162 -12.83 -17.19 0.77
C VAL A 162 -13.03 -17.80 -0.61
N VAL A 163 -13.25 -17.01 -1.65
CA VAL A 163 -13.39 -17.49 -3.03
C VAL A 163 -12.03 -17.91 -3.59
N LEU A 164 -10.99 -17.13 -3.32
CA LEU A 164 -9.63 -17.38 -3.82
C LEU A 164 -8.97 -18.60 -3.18
N THR A 165 -9.24 -18.89 -1.92
CA THR A 165 -8.67 -20.02 -1.17
C THR A 165 -9.56 -21.26 -1.22
N ARG A 166 -10.77 -21.15 -1.80
CA ARG A 166 -11.62 -22.31 -2.03
C ARG A 166 -10.87 -23.30 -2.92
N ALA A 167 -10.87 -24.57 -2.53
CA ALA A 167 -10.31 -25.63 -3.37
C ALA A 167 -10.95 -25.56 -4.76
N ALA A 168 -10.14 -25.19 -5.76
CA ALA A 168 -10.62 -25.11 -7.13
C ALA A 168 -11.07 -26.51 -7.57
N ALA A 169 -12.21 -26.60 -8.24
CA ALA A 169 -12.52 -27.78 -9.02
C ALA A 169 -11.36 -28.05 -9.99
N ARG A 170 -11.11 -29.34 -10.32
CA ARG A 170 -10.07 -29.70 -11.30
C ARG A 170 -10.16 -28.76 -12.50
N PRO A 171 -9.06 -28.15 -12.95
CA PRO A 171 -9.11 -27.20 -14.06
C PRO A 171 -9.67 -27.91 -15.29
N VAL A 172 -10.88 -27.51 -15.69
CA VAL A 172 -11.55 -28.00 -16.90
C VAL A 172 -11.24 -27.02 -18.02
N SER A 173 -10.95 -27.52 -19.21
CA SER A 173 -10.70 -26.66 -20.36
C SER A 173 -12.00 -26.00 -20.83
N ILE A 174 -11.90 -24.76 -21.34
CA ILE A 174 -13.05 -24.03 -21.89
C ILE A 174 -13.80 -24.87 -22.95
N PRO A 175 -13.13 -25.60 -23.87
CA PRO A 175 -13.83 -26.48 -24.82
C PRO A 175 -14.67 -27.57 -24.16
N VAL A 176 -14.22 -28.15 -23.03
CA VAL A 176 -14.98 -29.19 -22.33
C VAL A 176 -16.22 -28.59 -21.66
N VAL A 177 -16.09 -27.46 -20.97
CA VAL A 177 -17.25 -26.77 -20.37
C VAL A 177 -18.23 -26.29 -21.45
N PHE A 178 -17.72 -25.86 -22.60
CA PHE A 178 -18.53 -25.48 -23.75
C PHE A 178 -19.30 -26.68 -24.30
N ALA A 179 -18.64 -27.82 -24.53
CA ALA A 179 -19.29 -29.04 -25.02
C ALA A 179 -20.39 -29.54 -24.06
N GLU A 180 -20.17 -29.45 -22.75
CA GLU A 180 -21.23 -29.75 -21.76
C GLU A 180 -22.42 -28.81 -21.91
N GLN A 181 -22.19 -27.52 -22.16
CA GLN A 181 -23.27 -26.55 -22.37
C GLN A 181 -24.03 -26.81 -23.68
N VAL A 182 -23.34 -27.23 -24.75
CA VAL A 182 -23.98 -27.64 -26.01
C VAL A 182 -24.87 -28.86 -25.80
N ALA A 183 -24.42 -29.84 -25.01
CA ALA A 183 -25.22 -31.02 -24.69
C ALA A 183 -26.46 -30.69 -23.83
N ARG A 184 -26.34 -29.72 -22.90
CA ARG A 184 -27.46 -29.31 -22.04
C ARG A 184 -28.55 -28.54 -22.79
N SER A 185 -28.17 -27.60 -23.66
CA SER A 185 -29.11 -26.68 -24.31
C SER A 185 -28.73 -26.42 -25.78
N PRO A 186 -28.86 -27.43 -26.67
CA PRO A 186 -28.33 -27.35 -28.03
C PRO A 186 -29.03 -26.29 -28.89
N GLU A 187 -30.33 -26.06 -28.70
CA GLU A 187 -31.13 -25.09 -29.47
C GLU A 187 -31.07 -23.67 -28.89
N ALA A 188 -30.43 -23.47 -27.73
CA ALA A 188 -30.32 -22.14 -27.16
C ALA A 188 -29.38 -21.29 -28.03
N VAL A 189 -29.74 -20.02 -28.22
CA VAL A 189 -28.93 -19.06 -28.96
C VAL A 189 -27.63 -18.81 -28.18
N ALA A 190 -26.48 -19.10 -28.81
CA ALA A 190 -25.15 -18.93 -28.22
C ALA A 190 -24.52 -17.59 -28.57
N VAL A 191 -24.68 -17.16 -29.82
CA VAL A 191 -24.10 -15.91 -30.34
C VAL A 191 -25.13 -15.22 -31.23
N THR A 192 -25.34 -13.94 -30.99
CA THR A 192 -26.15 -13.07 -31.84
C THR A 192 -25.27 -11.98 -32.42
N ALA A 193 -25.26 -11.87 -33.74
CA ALA A 193 -24.56 -10.82 -34.47
C ALA A 193 -25.52 -10.11 -35.43
N VAL A 194 -25.05 -9.00 -36.02
CA VAL A 194 -25.84 -8.21 -36.98
C VAL A 194 -26.28 -9.04 -38.21
N GLY A 195 -25.61 -10.15 -38.49
CA GLY A 195 -25.94 -11.07 -39.61
C GLY A 195 -26.78 -12.29 -39.23
N GLY A 196 -27.26 -12.42 -38.00
CA GLY A 196 -28.06 -13.56 -37.53
C GLY A 196 -27.65 -14.10 -36.16
N SER A 197 -28.46 -15.02 -35.64
CA SER A 197 -28.21 -15.79 -34.43
C SER A 197 -27.75 -17.19 -34.76
N MET A 198 -26.78 -17.71 -34.00
CA MET A 198 -26.38 -19.12 -34.05
C MET A 198 -26.69 -19.81 -32.73
N THR A 199 -27.22 -21.02 -32.81
CA THR A 199 -27.42 -21.89 -31.65
C THR A 199 -26.11 -22.48 -31.16
N TYR A 200 -26.09 -23.00 -29.92
CA TYR A 200 -24.92 -23.73 -29.39
C TYR A 200 -24.51 -24.90 -30.29
N ARG A 201 -25.48 -25.63 -30.87
CA ARG A 201 -25.19 -26.72 -31.81
C ARG A 201 -24.52 -26.23 -33.10
N GLU A 202 -25.04 -25.16 -33.69
CA GLU A 202 -24.50 -24.62 -34.95
C GLU A 202 -23.09 -24.06 -34.74
N LEU A 203 -22.86 -23.41 -33.60
CA LEU A 203 -21.56 -22.87 -33.23
C LEU A 203 -20.52 -23.97 -33.00
N ASP A 204 -20.90 -25.04 -32.30
CA ASP A 204 -20.01 -26.20 -32.09
C ASP A 204 -19.63 -26.89 -33.40
N ALA A 205 -20.61 -27.12 -34.29
CA ALA A 205 -20.34 -27.70 -35.59
C ALA A 205 -19.40 -26.82 -36.43
N ALA A 206 -19.58 -25.49 -36.40
CA ALA A 206 -18.71 -24.56 -37.10
C ALA A 206 -17.29 -24.52 -36.50
N ALA A 207 -17.18 -24.51 -35.17
CA ALA A 207 -15.90 -24.53 -34.46
C ALA A 207 -15.14 -25.84 -34.72
N ASN A 208 -15.81 -26.99 -34.71
CA ASN A 208 -15.21 -28.29 -35.01
C ASN A 208 -14.69 -28.38 -36.45
N ARG A 209 -15.46 -27.86 -37.44
CA ARG A 209 -14.97 -27.75 -38.82
C ARG A 209 -13.69 -26.92 -38.91
N LEU A 210 -13.64 -25.77 -38.24
CA LEU A 210 -12.45 -24.93 -38.22
C LEU A 210 -11.28 -25.63 -37.51
N ALA A 211 -11.51 -26.31 -36.39
CA ALA A 211 -10.49 -27.04 -35.66
C ALA A 211 -9.86 -28.15 -36.51
N HIS A 212 -10.66 -28.90 -37.28
CA HIS A 212 -10.15 -29.90 -38.21
C HIS A 212 -9.32 -29.30 -39.34
N LEU A 213 -9.73 -28.15 -39.91
CA LEU A 213 -8.95 -27.43 -40.91
C LEU A 213 -7.60 -26.96 -40.36
N LEU A 214 -7.59 -26.37 -39.15
CA LEU A 214 -6.36 -25.94 -38.49
C LEU A 214 -5.42 -27.13 -38.19
N THR A 215 -5.98 -28.26 -37.76
CA THR A 215 -5.20 -29.48 -37.54
C THR A 215 -4.60 -30.00 -38.85
N GLY A 216 -5.37 -29.98 -39.95
CA GLY A 216 -4.91 -30.36 -41.29
C GLY A 216 -3.81 -29.45 -41.86
N LEU A 217 -3.75 -28.19 -41.40
CA LEU A 217 -2.71 -27.22 -41.76
C LEU A 217 -1.46 -27.31 -40.85
N GLY A 218 -1.37 -28.32 -39.97
CA GLY A 218 -0.20 -28.59 -39.14
C GLY A 218 -0.15 -27.82 -37.80
N TRP A 219 -1.26 -27.22 -37.36
CA TRP A 219 -1.31 -26.51 -36.09
C TRP A 219 -1.45 -27.51 -34.94
N VAL A 220 -0.35 -27.74 -34.22
CA VAL A 220 -0.30 -28.52 -32.98
C VAL A 220 -0.24 -27.56 -31.77
N ARG A 221 -0.74 -28.00 -30.62
CA ARG A 221 -0.80 -27.23 -29.37
C ARG A 221 0.56 -26.59 -29.02
N VAL A 222 0.68 -25.29 -29.21
CA VAL A 222 1.77 -24.45 -28.68
C VAL A 222 1.21 -23.47 -27.67
N SER A 223 1.95 -23.21 -26.60
CA SER A 223 1.55 -22.47 -25.38
C SER A 223 1.31 -20.96 -25.56
N GLY A 224 1.15 -20.47 -26.79
CA GLY A 224 0.94 -19.07 -27.10
C GLY A 224 0.26 -18.91 -28.44
N TRP A 225 -0.98 -18.44 -28.43
CA TRP A 225 -1.74 -18.10 -29.62
C TRP A 225 -2.05 -16.61 -29.61
N GLY A 226 -1.63 -15.90 -30.66
CA GLY A 226 -2.15 -14.59 -31.02
C GLY A 226 -3.23 -14.76 -32.09
N CYS A 227 -4.50 -14.62 -31.73
CA CYS A 227 -5.58 -14.57 -32.70
C CYS A 227 -5.66 -13.14 -33.25
N CYS A 228 -5.11 -12.92 -34.45
CA CYS A 228 -5.27 -11.64 -35.14
C CYS A 228 -6.62 -11.66 -35.87
N CYS A 229 -7.71 -11.33 -35.16
CA CYS A 229 -8.99 -11.01 -35.80
C CYS A 229 -8.92 -9.56 -36.28
N PRO A 230 -8.89 -9.28 -37.61
CA PRO A 230 -9.04 -7.92 -38.08
C PRO A 230 -10.50 -7.55 -37.86
N GLY A 231 -10.73 -6.69 -36.87
CA GLY A 231 -11.96 -5.91 -36.83
C GLY A 231 -12.10 -5.20 -38.17
N ARG A 232 -13.13 -5.57 -38.93
CA ARG A 232 -13.73 -4.78 -40.01
C ARG A 232 -12.87 -4.68 -41.28
N SER A 233 -13.00 -5.64 -42.21
CA SER A 233 -13.11 -5.31 -43.64
C SER A 233 -13.71 -6.46 -44.46
N ARG A 234 -14.71 -6.10 -45.26
CA ARG A 234 -15.32 -6.94 -46.31
C ARG A 234 -14.25 -7.31 -47.34
N ARG A 235 -14.06 -8.61 -47.57
CA ARG A 235 -13.76 -9.31 -48.85
C ARG A 235 -12.88 -10.53 -48.54
N LEU A 236 -13.51 -11.68 -48.34
CA LEU A 236 -12.99 -13.02 -48.69
C LEU A 236 -14.00 -14.09 -48.22
N TRP A 237 -15.24 -13.94 -48.67
CA TRP A 237 -16.18 -15.05 -48.73
C TRP A 237 -16.62 -15.16 -50.18
N ARG A 238 -15.75 -15.74 -51.02
CA ARG A 238 -16.14 -16.25 -52.32
C ARG A 238 -15.85 -17.75 -52.34
N SER A 239 -16.96 -18.49 -52.48
CA SER A 239 -17.10 -19.82 -53.08
C SER A 239 -16.22 -20.95 -52.55
N TRP A 240 -16.82 -21.88 -51.80
CA TRP A 240 -16.46 -23.30 -51.87
C TRP A 240 -17.73 -24.18 -51.88
N PRO A 241 -17.75 -25.28 -52.65
CA PRO A 241 -18.97 -26.03 -52.97
C PRO A 241 -19.28 -27.12 -51.94
N SER A 242 -20.48 -27.68 -52.12
CA SER A 242 -21.22 -28.72 -51.36
C SER A 242 -20.41 -29.80 -50.68
#